data_AF-A0A2D7RMW4-F1
#
_entry.id   AF-A0A2D7RMW4-F1
#
_cell.length_a   1.000
_cell.length_b   1.000
_cell.length_c   1.000
_cell.angle_alpha   90.00
_cell.angle_beta   90.00
_cell.angle_gamma   90.00
#
_symmetry.space_group_name_H-M   'P 1'
#
loop_
_entity.id
_entity.type
_entity.pdbx_description
1 polymer ?
#
loop_
_entity_poly.entity_id
_entity_poly.type
_entity_poly.pdbx_seq_one_letter_code
_entity_poly.pdbx_strand_id
1 'polypeptide(L)' 'MWIKRILASLMGIRASQDLEKDLDNITISKFIFLFFSLNIVFISLIILIINLI' A
#
# COMPACT_ATOMS: atom_id res chain seq x y z
N MET A 1 4.09 -13.06 -2.19
CA MET A 1 4.22 -12.41 -0.87
C MET A 1 3.03 -11.48 -0.64
N TRP A 2 2.51 -11.42 0.58
CA TRP A 2 1.25 -10.74 0.94
C TRP A 2 1.21 -9.25 0.53
N ILE A 3 2.30 -8.49 0.69
CA ILE A 3 2.42 -7.10 0.18
C ILE A 3 2.27 -6.99 -1.34
N LYS A 4 2.89 -7.89 -2.12
CA LYS A 4 2.75 -7.88 -3.59
C LYS A 4 1.30 -8.13 -4.01
N ARG A 5 0.54 -8.92 -3.24
CA ARG A 5 -0.89 -9.14 -3.52
C ARG A 5 -1.72 -7.89 -3.22
N ILE A 6 -1.44 -7.22 -2.11
CA ILE A 6 -2.11 -5.95 -1.76
C ILE A 6 -1.82 -4.88 -2.82
N LEU A 7 -0.57 -4.73 -3.24
CA LEU A 7 -0.19 -3.78 -4.29
C LEU A 7 -0.83 -4.12 -5.64
N ALA A 8 -0.89 -5.41 -6.01
CA ALA A 8 -1.53 -5.83 -7.25
C ALA A 8 -3.04 -5.55 -7.24
N SER A 9 -3.73 -5.78 -6.12
CA SER A 9 -5.14 -5.41 -6.01
C SER A 9 -5.36 -3.90 -5.94
N LEU A 10 -4.49 -3.13 -5.27
CA LEU A 10 -4.54 -1.65 -5.27
C LEU A 10 -4.34 -1.08 -6.68
N MET A 11 -3.50 -1.72 -7.50
CA MET A 11 -3.30 -1.37 -8.92
C MET A 11 -4.42 -1.89 -9.83
N GLY A 12 -5.47 -2.53 -9.30
CA GLY A 12 -6.60 -3.06 -10.09
C GLY A 12 -6.28 -4.32 -10.90
N ILE A 13 -5.11 -4.93 -10.68
CA ILE A 13 -4.66 -6.15 -11.38
C ILE A 13 -5.38 -7.39 -10.83
N ARG A 14 -5.98 -7.28 -9.64
CA ARG A 14 -6.76 -8.34 -8.98
C ARG A 14 -8.10 -7.83 -8.49
N ALA A 15 -9.08 -8.73 -8.42
CA ALA A 15 -10.42 -8.43 -7.94
C ALA A 15 -10.37 -7.89 -6.50
N SER A 16 -11.09 -6.79 -6.24
CA SER A 16 -11.17 -6.11 -4.94
C SER A 16 -11.63 -7.03 -3.80
N GLN A 17 -12.46 -8.03 -4.12
CA GLN A 17 -12.90 -9.09 -3.21
C GLN A 17 -11.78 -9.99 -2.65
N ASP A 18 -10.65 -10.14 -3.36
CA ASP A 18 -9.47 -10.83 -2.82
C ASP A 18 -8.65 -9.90 -1.92
N LEU A 19 -8.69 -8.59 -2.18
CA LEU A 19 -8.03 -7.59 -1.35
C LEU A 19 -8.69 -7.48 0.01
N GLU A 20 -10.02 -7.49 0.03
CA GLU A 20 -10.81 -7.42 1.26
C GLU A 20 -10.52 -8.62 2.16
N LYS A 21 -10.52 -9.84 1.63
CA LYS A 21 -10.13 -11.06 2.37
C LYS A 21 -8.69 -11.02 2.90
N ASP A 22 -7.80 -10.39 2.14
CA ASP A 22 -6.38 -10.25 2.48
C ASP A 22 -6.12 -9.16 3.53
N LEU A 23 -6.97 -8.12 3.54
CA LEU A 23 -7.00 -7.06 4.54
C LEU A 23 -7.70 -7.53 5.82
N ASP A 24 -8.73 -8.36 5.73
CA ASP A 24 -9.45 -8.89 6.89
C ASP A 24 -8.58 -9.87 7.71
N ASN A 25 -7.65 -10.57 7.03
CA ASN A 25 -6.63 -11.40 7.65
C ASN A 25 -5.34 -10.64 8.04
N ILE A 26 -5.34 -9.31 8.04
CA ILE A 26 -4.18 -8.51 8.43
C ILE A 26 -4.01 -8.50 9.95
N THR A 27 -2.79 -8.72 10.42
CA THR A 27 -2.45 -8.46 11.83
C THR A 27 -2.14 -6.98 12.02
N ILE A 28 -2.43 -6.43 13.19
CA ILE A 28 -2.14 -5.02 13.56
C ILE A 28 -0.73 -4.58 13.18
N SER A 29 0.29 -5.43 13.41
CA SER A 29 1.68 -5.12 13.05
C SER A 29 1.88 -4.91 11.54
N LYS A 30 1.19 -5.67 10.71
CA LYS A 30 1.26 -5.55 9.25
C LYS A 30 0.51 -4.33 8.75
N PHE A 31 -0.60 -3.96 9.40
CA PHE A 31 -1.34 -2.74 9.10
C PHE A 31 -0.51 -1.49 9.39
N ILE A 32 0.14 -1.45 10.55
CA ILE A 32 1.06 -0.36 10.93
C ILE A 32 2.18 -0.24 9.90
N PHE A 33 2.81 -1.36 9.51
CA PHE A 33 3.84 -1.35 8.46
C PHE A 33 3.32 -0.78 7.12
N LEU A 34 2.13 -1.19 6.69
CA LEU A 34 1.51 -0.70 5.45
C LEU A 34 1.24 0.80 5.51
N PHE A 35 0.75 1.28 6.66
CA PHE A 35 0.45 2.68 6.90
C PHE A 35 1.72 3.55 6.85
N PHE A 36 2.78 3.16 7.55
CA PHE A 36 4.05 3.88 7.49
C PHE A 36 4.65 3.86 6.10
N SER A 37 4.65 2.70 5.43
CA SER A 37 5.18 2.59 4.06
C SER A 37 4.44 3.52 3.09
N LEU A 38 3.11 3.59 3.16
CA LEU A 38 2.32 4.44 2.27
C LEU A 38 2.58 5.92 2.52
N ASN A 39 2.65 6.33 3.80
CA ASN A 39 2.97 7.71 4.17
C ASN A 39 4.38 8.13 3.73
N ILE A 40 5.39 7.28 3.92
CA ILE A 40 6.77 7.55 3.49
C ILE A 40 6.83 7.73 1.97
N VAL A 41 6.17 6.83 1.21
CA VAL A 41 6.10 6.94 -0.25
C VAL A 41 5.45 8.26 -0.65
N PHE A 42 4.34 8.63 0.00
CA PHE A 42 3.62 9.87 -0.29
C PHE A 42 4.47 11.12 -0.04
N ILE A 43 5.11 11.21 1.12
CA ILE A 43 6.02 12.32 1.47
C ILE A 43 7.19 12.40 0.47
N SER A 44 7.78 11.25 0.11
CA SER A 44 8.87 11.21 -0.86
C SER A 44 8.42 11.71 -2.24
N LEU A 45 7.20 11.37 -2.65
CA LEU A 45 6.61 11.82 -3.92
C LEU A 45 6.39 13.34 -3.92
N ILE A 46 5.91 13.90 -2.80
CA ILE A 46 5.75 15.35 -2.63
C ILE A 46 7.10 16.05 -2.73
N ILE A 47 8.12 15.57 -2.00
CA ILE A 47 9.48 16.15 -2.05
C ILE A 47 10.02 16.08 -3.48
N LEU A 48 9.84 14.95 -4.16
CA LEU A 48 10.29 14.77 -5.54
C LEU A 48 9.61 15.76 -6.49
N ILE A 49 8.29 15.96 -6.35
CA ILE A 49 7.55 16.95 -7.15
C ILE A 49 8.05 18.38 -6.85
N ILE A 50 8.23 18.73 -5.58
CA ILE A 50 8.72 20.07 -5.18
C ILE A 50 10.12 20.33 -5.74
N ASN A 51 11.01 19.35 -5.71
CA ASN A 51 12.40 19.51 -6.18
C ASN A 51 12.55 19.41 -7.71
N LEU A 52 11.53 18.89 -8.40
CA LEU A 52 11.49 18.79 -9.86
C LEU A 52 10.92 20.05 -10.52
N ILE A 53 10.12 20.83 -9.78
CA ILE A 53 9.59 22.15 -10.14
C ILE A 53 10.63 23.24 -9.86
#